data_AF-A0A2P8B4K9-F1
#
_entry.id   AF-A0A2P8B4K9-F1
#
_cell.length_a   1.000
_cell.length_b   1.000
_cell.length_c   1.000
_cell.angle_alpha   90.00
_cell.angle_beta   90.00
_cell.angle_gamma   90.00
#
_symmetry.space_group_name_H-M   'P 1'
#
loop_
_entity.id
_entity.type
_entity.pdbx_description
1 polymer ?
#
loop_
_entity_poly.entity_id
_entity_poly.type
_entity_poly.pdbx_seq_one_letter_code
_entity_poly.pdbx_strand_id
1 'polypeptide(L)'
;MSFSLLGVAFAFGDAPSDQPQTRSANSGTNAPSDQPQLPSATPETKTPSNQPPKPSATAATKTPSNQKPSATPGTKAPSGQPDRVVITPQDVQVRTPSKLAAVRLAKQGAKHYVDRGFTIASLPDPLTGAVLIPGASNDKRLGAPADYLVFDLAHGATGYVAFDRRGAPEMDNWWPAWLNQQGFKRTDMTIKTTDKDQGYLVVFTKKMSAGRVTLGPNAATTESSTSYITLITAG
;
A
#
# COMPACT_ATOMS: atom_id res chain seq x y z
N MET A 1 -48.26 -52.43 -11.78
CA MET A 1 -48.22 -51.25 -10.89
C MET A 1 -49.08 -50.17 -11.53
N SER A 2 -50.25 -49.92 -10.94
CA SER A 2 -51.24 -48.94 -11.39
C SER A 2 -50.87 -47.54 -10.93
N PHE A 3 -51.23 -46.50 -11.69
CA PHE A 3 -51.93 -45.32 -11.16
C PHE A 3 -52.73 -44.65 -12.29
N SER A 4 -54.05 -44.60 -12.10
CA SER A 4 -55.02 -43.90 -12.94
C SER A 4 -55.13 -42.42 -12.57
N LEU A 5 -55.59 -41.62 -13.54
CA LEU A 5 -55.96 -40.21 -13.44
C LEU A 5 -57.12 -39.93 -12.46
N LEU A 6 -57.24 -38.66 -12.02
CA LEU A 6 -58.29 -37.67 -12.36
C LEU A 6 -58.70 -36.78 -11.16
N GLY A 7 -58.86 -35.47 -11.37
CA GLY A 7 -59.62 -34.59 -10.47
C GLY A 7 -59.27 -33.09 -10.54
N VAL A 8 -60.11 -32.30 -11.20
CA VAL A 8 -60.06 -30.84 -11.39
C VAL A 8 -60.95 -30.12 -10.35
N ALA A 9 -60.59 -28.91 -9.89
CA ALA A 9 -61.54 -27.81 -9.63
C ALA A 9 -60.83 -26.44 -9.47
N PHE A 10 -61.39 -25.43 -10.13
CA PHE A 10 -61.04 -24.00 -10.06
C PHE A 10 -61.78 -23.29 -8.91
N ALA A 11 -61.19 -22.23 -8.34
CA ALA A 11 -61.92 -21.05 -7.86
C ALA A 11 -60.99 -19.86 -7.57
N PHE A 12 -61.45 -18.68 -8.01
CA PHE A 12 -60.85 -17.36 -7.95
C PHE A 12 -60.97 -16.72 -6.55
N GLY A 13 -60.06 -15.79 -6.21
CA GLY A 13 -60.20 -14.94 -5.03
C GLY A 13 -59.16 -13.81 -5.02
N ASP A 14 -59.67 -12.59 -5.16
CA ASP A 14 -59.01 -11.29 -5.35
C ASP A 14 -57.92 -10.89 -4.34
N ALA A 15 -56.96 -10.12 -4.86
CA ALA A 15 -56.01 -9.31 -4.10
C ALA A 15 -56.61 -7.94 -3.76
N PRO A 16 -56.26 -7.33 -2.61
CA PRO A 16 -56.26 -5.89 -2.47
C PRO A 16 -54.85 -5.32 -2.65
N SER A 17 -54.69 -4.54 -3.72
CA SER A 17 -53.63 -3.55 -3.91
C SER A 17 -53.81 -2.42 -2.89
N ASP A 18 -52.78 -2.14 -2.09
CA ASP A 18 -52.72 -0.94 -1.27
C ASP A 18 -51.74 0.05 -1.91
N GLN A 19 -52.29 1.10 -2.51
CA GLN A 19 -51.54 2.26 -3.01
C GLN A 19 -51.66 3.41 -2.01
N PRO A 20 -50.55 3.99 -1.54
CA PRO A 20 -50.59 5.33 -0.96
C PRO A 20 -50.61 6.38 -2.08
N GLN A 21 -51.69 7.15 -2.11
CA GLN A 21 -51.88 8.29 -2.99
C GLN A 21 -50.87 9.42 -2.75
N THR A 22 -50.52 10.07 -3.85
CA THR A 22 -49.78 11.32 -3.98
C THR A 22 -50.41 12.46 -3.16
N ARG A 23 -49.60 13.18 -2.40
CA ARG A 23 -49.87 14.59 -2.03
C ARG A 23 -48.69 15.46 -2.42
N SER A 24 -48.93 16.28 -3.45
CA SER A 24 -48.15 17.49 -3.71
C SER A 24 -48.42 18.51 -2.59
N ALA A 25 -47.35 19.07 -2.04
CA ALA A 25 -47.39 20.33 -1.31
C ALA A 25 -46.14 21.13 -1.66
N ASN A 26 -46.35 22.19 -2.45
CA ASN A 26 -45.43 23.31 -2.59
C ASN A 26 -45.31 24.02 -1.24
N SER A 27 -44.08 24.17 -0.75
CA SER A 27 -43.70 25.25 0.16
C SER A 27 -42.27 25.65 -0.19
N GLY A 28 -42.13 26.76 -0.90
CA GLY A 28 -40.86 27.44 -1.04
C GLY A 28 -40.49 28.12 0.28
N THR A 29 -39.20 28.14 0.59
CA THR A 29 -38.55 29.21 1.35
C THR A 29 -37.07 29.20 1.01
N ASN A 30 -36.57 30.39 0.71
CA ASN A 30 -35.24 30.71 0.19
C ASN A 30 -34.09 30.20 1.07
N ALA A 31 -33.06 29.64 0.43
CA ALA A 31 -31.71 29.56 0.99
C ALA A 31 -30.72 30.11 -0.06
N PRO A 32 -29.76 30.96 0.33
CA PRO A 32 -28.95 31.73 -0.61
C PRO A 32 -27.93 30.87 -1.35
N SER A 33 -27.79 31.15 -2.65
CA SER A 33 -26.74 30.60 -3.51
C SER A 33 -25.37 31.14 -3.08
N ASP A 34 -24.56 30.33 -2.40
CA ASP A 34 -23.12 30.56 -2.29
C ASP A 34 -22.41 29.78 -3.41
N GLN A 35 -22.25 30.44 -4.56
CA GLN A 35 -21.23 30.08 -5.55
C GLN A 35 -19.97 30.89 -5.24
N PRO A 36 -18.82 30.25 -4.94
CA PRO A 36 -17.54 30.95 -5.01
C PRO A 36 -17.16 31.16 -6.49
N GLN A 37 -17.25 32.40 -6.96
CA GLN A 37 -16.62 32.83 -8.21
C GLN A 37 -15.09 32.72 -8.09
N LEU A 38 -14.46 31.97 -9.00
CA LEU A 38 -13.03 32.06 -9.30
C LEU A 38 -12.75 33.37 -10.07
N PRO A 39 -11.78 34.20 -9.66
CA PRO A 39 -11.14 35.13 -10.57
C PRO A 39 -9.80 34.56 -11.08
N SER A 40 -9.76 34.31 -12.39
CA SER A 40 -8.52 34.21 -13.16
C SER A 40 -7.84 35.58 -13.26
N ALA A 41 -6.59 35.70 -12.82
CA ALA A 41 -5.67 36.73 -13.29
C ALA A 41 -4.20 36.36 -13.03
N THR A 42 -3.43 36.24 -14.10
CA THR A 42 -1.96 36.47 -14.14
C THR A 42 -1.74 37.25 -15.44
N PRO A 43 -0.94 38.33 -15.42
CA PRO A 43 0.44 38.18 -15.89
C PRO A 43 1.51 38.98 -15.12
N GLU A 44 2.67 38.31 -15.00
CA GLU A 44 4.06 38.81 -15.08
C GLU A 44 4.61 39.81 -14.06
N THR A 45 5.82 39.51 -13.53
CA THR A 45 7.07 40.28 -13.79
C THR A 45 8.27 39.78 -12.95
N LYS A 46 9.37 39.46 -13.67
CA LYS A 46 10.83 39.51 -13.35
C LYS A 46 11.45 38.59 -12.28
N THR A 47 12.22 37.63 -12.82
CA THR A 47 13.37 36.94 -12.22
C THR A 47 14.62 37.84 -12.24
N PRO A 48 15.41 37.91 -11.15
CA PRO A 48 16.83 38.24 -11.23
C PRO A 48 17.67 36.96 -11.22
N SER A 49 18.45 36.79 -12.29
CA SER A 49 19.53 35.81 -12.43
C SER A 49 20.67 36.11 -11.46
N ASN A 50 21.12 35.13 -10.68
CA ASN A 50 22.38 35.20 -9.95
C ASN A 50 23.15 33.88 -10.13
N GLN A 51 24.06 33.89 -11.11
CA GLN A 51 25.07 32.87 -11.34
C GLN A 51 26.34 33.21 -10.53
N PRO A 52 26.85 32.31 -9.68
CA PRO A 52 28.19 32.44 -9.12
C PRO A 52 29.27 32.00 -10.14
N PRO A 53 30.42 32.69 -10.23
CA PRO A 53 31.48 32.33 -11.16
C PRO A 53 32.37 31.17 -10.65
N LYS A 54 32.82 30.38 -11.62
CA LYS A 54 33.83 29.31 -11.53
C LYS A 54 35.23 29.89 -11.27
N PRO A 55 36.06 29.28 -10.41
CA PRO A 55 37.50 29.50 -10.43
C PRO A 55 38.27 28.38 -11.15
N SER A 56 39.15 28.77 -12.07
CA SER A 56 40.20 27.92 -12.65
C SER A 56 41.59 28.49 -12.30
N ALA A 57 42.40 27.62 -11.68
CA ALA A 57 43.87 27.48 -11.69
C ALA A 57 44.81 28.70 -11.60
N THR A 58 45.72 28.66 -10.63
CA THR A 58 47.16 28.96 -10.83
C THR A 58 47.99 28.11 -9.88
N ALA A 59 49.01 27.47 -10.45
CA ALA A 59 49.96 26.59 -9.79
C ALA A 59 51.10 27.38 -9.11
N ALA A 60 51.62 26.85 -8.01
CA ALA A 60 53.00 27.07 -7.58
C ALA A 60 53.53 25.80 -6.89
N THR A 61 54.57 25.22 -7.50
CA THR A 61 55.35 24.07 -7.02
C THR A 61 56.49 24.55 -6.14
N LYS A 62 56.80 23.82 -5.04
CA LYS A 62 58.17 23.48 -4.59
C LYS A 62 58.12 22.41 -3.47
N THR A 63 59.00 21.43 -3.60
CA THR A 63 59.09 20.09 -2.95
C THR A 63 60.06 20.11 -1.74
N PRO A 64 60.49 18.96 -1.15
CA PRO A 64 59.93 18.20 -0.02
C PRO A 64 60.76 18.30 1.29
N SER A 65 60.22 17.81 2.42
CA SER A 65 61.08 17.37 3.54
C SER A 65 60.55 16.06 4.15
N ASN A 66 61.39 15.03 4.06
CA ASN A 66 61.25 13.74 4.73
C ASN A 66 61.45 13.93 6.24
N GLN A 67 60.44 13.60 7.05
CA GLN A 67 60.67 13.16 8.42
C GLN A 67 59.73 12.00 8.79
N LYS A 68 60.36 10.84 8.97
CA LYS A 68 59.84 9.66 9.68
C LYS A 68 59.89 9.92 11.19
N PRO A 69 58.84 9.56 11.93
CA PRO A 69 59.04 8.80 13.18
C PRO A 69 58.13 7.55 13.17
N SER A 70 58.70 6.35 13.15
CA SER A 70 58.92 5.50 14.34
C SER A 70 57.63 5.09 15.07
N ALA A 71 57.37 3.78 15.00
CA ALA A 71 56.20 3.09 15.50
C ALA A 71 56.13 3.02 17.03
N THR A 72 54.91 3.17 17.55
CA THR A 72 54.48 2.63 18.85
C THR A 72 53.21 1.80 18.60
N PRO A 73 53.04 0.60 19.21
CA PRO A 73 51.89 -0.27 18.98
C PRO A 73 50.61 0.35 19.55
N GLY A 74 49.77 0.92 18.68
CA GLY A 74 48.44 1.37 19.04
C GLY A 74 47.47 0.18 19.08
N THR A 75 46.96 -0.08 20.28
CA THR A 75 45.84 -0.95 20.62
C THR A 75 44.81 -1.09 19.49
N LYS A 76 44.53 -2.35 19.11
CA LYS A 76 43.45 -2.73 18.21
C LYS A 76 42.11 -2.24 18.78
N ALA A 77 41.64 -1.08 18.32
CA ALA A 77 40.29 -0.63 18.58
C ALA A 77 39.31 -1.61 17.90
N PRO A 78 38.32 -2.17 18.59
CA PRO A 78 37.28 -2.93 17.93
C PRO A 78 36.43 -1.94 17.13
N SER A 79 36.47 -2.04 15.80
CA SER A 79 35.53 -1.39 14.90
C SER A 79 34.15 -2.05 15.07
N GLY A 80 33.45 -1.70 16.14
CA GLY A 80 32.04 -2.03 16.33
C GLY A 80 31.18 -1.01 15.60
N GLN A 81 30.97 -1.18 14.29
CA GLN A 81 29.70 -0.72 13.73
C GLN A 81 28.62 -1.58 14.42
N PRO A 82 27.53 -0.99 14.96
CA PRO A 82 26.42 -1.79 15.43
C PRO A 82 25.96 -2.66 14.27
N ASP A 83 25.84 -3.97 14.49
CA ASP A 83 25.34 -4.90 13.49
C ASP A 83 24.02 -4.36 12.93
N ARG A 84 24.06 -3.82 11.72
CA ARG A 84 22.86 -3.33 11.06
C ARG A 84 22.06 -4.57 10.73
N VAL A 85 20.96 -4.78 11.46
CA VAL A 85 20.04 -5.89 11.20
C VAL A 85 19.58 -5.78 9.74
N VAL A 86 19.92 -6.79 8.93
CA VAL A 86 19.42 -6.94 7.57
C VAL A 86 18.26 -7.92 7.63
N ILE A 87 17.10 -7.54 7.11
CA ILE A 87 15.95 -8.45 6.99
C ILE A 87 16.04 -9.16 5.64
N THR A 88 15.98 -10.48 5.68
CA THR A 88 16.05 -11.38 4.54
C THR A 88 14.78 -12.24 4.43
N PRO A 89 14.51 -12.88 3.27
CA PRO A 89 13.35 -13.75 3.12
C PRO A 89 13.23 -14.86 4.18
N GLN A 90 14.35 -15.30 4.77
CA GLN A 90 14.41 -16.31 5.83
C GLN A 90 13.84 -15.82 7.16
N ASP A 91 13.83 -14.50 7.38
CA ASP A 91 13.37 -13.86 8.61
C ASP A 91 11.85 -13.66 8.65
N VAL A 92 11.16 -14.00 7.56
CA VAL A 92 9.71 -13.82 7.38
C VAL A 92 9.07 -15.16 7.00
N GLN A 93 8.33 -15.75 7.93
CA GLN A 93 7.68 -17.05 7.71
C GLN A 93 6.15 -16.91 7.72
N VAL A 94 5.54 -16.98 6.53
CA VAL A 94 4.07 -16.97 6.43
C VAL A 94 3.51 -18.30 6.93
N ARG A 95 2.56 -18.23 7.86
CA ARG A 95 1.81 -19.36 8.40
C ARG A 95 0.50 -19.56 7.66
N THR A 96 -0.21 -18.46 7.40
CA THR A 96 -1.51 -18.48 6.73
C THR A 96 -1.66 -17.25 5.83
N PRO A 97 -2.25 -17.38 4.62
CA PRO A 97 -2.52 -18.64 3.93
C PRO A 97 -1.26 -19.17 3.24
N SER A 98 -1.11 -20.49 3.14
CA SER A 98 0.09 -21.15 2.60
C SER A 98 0.43 -20.72 1.17
N LYS A 99 -0.58 -20.35 0.37
CA LYS A 99 -0.39 -19.83 -0.99
C LYS A 99 0.46 -18.55 -1.08
N LEU A 100 0.60 -17.79 0.02
CA LEU A 100 1.44 -16.59 0.08
C LEU A 100 2.83 -16.85 0.65
N ALA A 101 3.17 -18.10 1.01
CA ALA A 101 4.42 -18.43 1.70
C ALA A 101 5.68 -18.27 0.86
N ALA A 102 5.55 -18.20 -0.46
CA ALA A 102 6.67 -17.95 -1.38
C ALA A 102 7.10 -16.47 -1.36
N VAL A 103 7.65 -16.00 -0.24
CA VAL A 103 8.20 -14.64 -0.10
C VAL A 103 9.38 -14.41 -1.05
N ARG A 104 9.66 -13.15 -1.37
CA ARG A 104 10.75 -12.77 -2.30
C ARG A 104 11.24 -11.35 -2.05
N LEU A 105 12.33 -10.94 -2.69
CA LEU A 105 12.76 -9.55 -2.63
C LEU A 105 11.88 -8.66 -3.52
N ALA A 106 11.46 -7.53 -2.97
CA ALA A 106 10.81 -6.46 -3.69
C ALA A 106 11.83 -5.75 -4.59
N LYS A 107 11.60 -5.83 -5.89
CA LYS A 107 12.39 -5.13 -6.91
C LYS A 107 11.53 -4.93 -8.15
N GLN A 108 11.96 -4.03 -9.03
CA GLN A 108 11.36 -3.92 -10.36
C GLN A 108 11.35 -5.30 -11.06
N GLY A 109 10.22 -5.63 -11.69
CA GLY A 109 9.98 -6.93 -12.33
C GLY A 109 9.56 -8.05 -11.37
N ALA A 110 9.57 -7.84 -10.05
CA ALA A 110 9.08 -8.86 -9.12
C ALA A 110 7.55 -9.04 -9.24
N LYS A 111 7.08 -10.29 -9.23
CA LYS A 111 5.65 -10.62 -9.13
C LYS A 111 5.14 -10.28 -7.74
N HIS A 112 4.14 -9.42 -7.65
CA HIS A 112 3.55 -8.98 -6.38
C HIS A 112 2.24 -9.70 -6.04
N TYR A 113 1.67 -10.42 -7.00
CA TYR A 113 0.58 -11.37 -6.78
C TYR A 113 1.01 -12.79 -7.12
N VAL A 114 0.38 -13.77 -6.48
CA VAL A 114 0.57 -15.20 -6.78
C VAL A 114 -0.32 -15.70 -7.92
N ASP A 115 -1.39 -14.97 -8.22
CA ASP A 115 -2.47 -15.36 -9.14
C ASP A 115 -2.69 -14.33 -10.27
N ARG A 116 -1.71 -13.44 -10.48
CA ARG A 116 -1.68 -12.49 -11.61
C ARG A 116 -0.28 -12.42 -12.23
N GLY A 117 -0.25 -12.12 -13.53
CA GLY A 117 1.00 -11.98 -14.29
C GLY A 117 1.71 -10.63 -14.12
N PHE A 118 1.05 -9.64 -13.51
CA PHE A 118 1.61 -8.30 -13.37
C PHE A 118 2.77 -8.23 -12.38
N THR A 119 3.69 -7.31 -12.64
CA THR A 119 4.92 -7.12 -11.85
C THR A 119 5.00 -5.71 -11.30
N ILE A 120 5.88 -5.51 -10.34
CA ILE A 120 6.27 -4.19 -9.85
C ILE A 120 6.99 -3.44 -10.98
N ALA A 121 6.49 -2.25 -11.32
CA ALA A 121 7.10 -1.36 -12.30
C ALA A 121 8.14 -0.43 -11.64
N SER A 122 7.84 0.09 -10.45
CA SER A 122 8.79 0.89 -9.66
C SER A 122 8.46 0.86 -8.17
N LEU A 123 9.49 1.05 -7.33
CA LEU A 123 9.39 1.13 -5.88
C LEU A 123 10.05 2.42 -5.38
N PRO A 124 9.56 3.01 -4.29
CA PRO A 124 10.32 3.95 -3.48
C PRO A 124 11.60 3.31 -2.94
N ASP A 125 12.68 4.09 -2.82
CA ASP A 125 13.98 3.60 -2.35
C ASP A 125 13.91 2.80 -1.03
N PRO A 126 13.13 3.23 0.00
CA PRO A 126 13.04 2.48 1.25
C PRO A 126 12.46 1.06 1.11
N LEU A 127 11.73 0.79 0.02
CA LEU A 127 11.08 -0.50 -0.24
C LEU A 127 11.87 -1.39 -1.20
N THR A 128 12.93 -0.87 -1.81
CA THR A 128 13.78 -1.66 -2.71
C THR A 128 14.59 -2.65 -1.89
N GLY A 129 14.49 -3.94 -2.25
CA GLY A 129 15.13 -5.03 -1.52
C GLY A 129 14.37 -5.48 -0.26
N ALA A 130 13.21 -4.90 0.05
CA ALA A 130 12.36 -5.37 1.14
C ALA A 130 11.91 -6.83 0.91
N VAL A 131 11.59 -7.55 1.97
CA VAL A 131 10.95 -8.87 1.85
C VAL A 131 9.47 -8.68 1.52
N LEU A 132 9.08 -9.07 0.32
CA LEU A 132 7.73 -9.06 -0.20
C LEU A 132 7.02 -10.38 0.12
N ILE A 133 5.96 -10.29 0.93
CA ILE A 133 4.89 -11.28 0.96
C ILE A 133 3.90 -10.90 -0.14
N PRO A 134 3.79 -11.70 -1.23
CA PRO A 134 2.87 -11.39 -2.30
C PRO A 134 1.43 -11.47 -1.81
N GLY A 135 0.52 -10.76 -2.48
CA GLY A 135 -0.92 -10.92 -2.27
C GLY A 135 -1.51 -12.02 -3.15
N ALA A 136 -2.80 -12.28 -2.98
CA ALA A 136 -3.64 -13.01 -3.93
C ALA A 136 -4.78 -12.10 -4.40
N SER A 137 -4.81 -11.72 -5.66
CA SER A 137 -5.84 -10.83 -6.21
C SER A 137 -7.23 -11.47 -6.19
N ASN A 138 -7.34 -12.80 -6.22
CA ASN A 138 -8.61 -13.50 -6.10
C ASN A 138 -9.21 -13.38 -4.69
N ASP A 139 -8.41 -13.07 -3.68
CA ASP A 139 -8.85 -12.88 -2.29
C ASP A 139 -9.32 -11.44 -1.99
N LYS A 140 -9.29 -10.56 -3.00
CA LYS A 140 -9.53 -9.12 -2.83
C LYS A 140 -10.82 -8.79 -2.06
N ARG A 141 -11.88 -9.60 -2.20
CA ARG A 141 -13.21 -9.38 -1.59
C ARG A 141 -13.41 -10.14 -0.27
N LEU A 142 -12.41 -10.88 0.22
CA LEU A 142 -12.55 -11.55 1.51
C LEU A 142 -12.78 -10.51 2.60
N GLY A 143 -13.79 -10.76 3.45
CA GLY A 143 -14.05 -10.01 4.68
C GLY A 143 -13.80 -10.84 5.94
N ALA A 144 -13.40 -12.10 5.79
CA ALA A 144 -13.09 -13.05 6.84
C ALA A 144 -12.07 -14.09 6.34
N PRO A 145 -11.33 -14.77 7.24
CA PRO A 145 -11.32 -14.54 8.69
C PRO A 145 -10.58 -13.24 9.05
N ALA A 146 -10.72 -12.78 10.30
CA ALA A 146 -10.09 -11.55 10.78
C ALA A 146 -8.55 -11.64 10.82
N ASP A 147 -8.01 -12.86 10.84
CA ASP A 147 -6.60 -13.21 10.83
C ASP A 147 -6.17 -13.80 9.47
N TYR A 148 -6.58 -13.15 8.38
CA TYR A 148 -6.31 -13.60 7.01
C TYR A 148 -4.82 -13.90 6.76
N LEU A 149 -3.93 -12.95 7.07
CA LEU A 149 -2.49 -13.13 6.88
C LEU A 149 -1.79 -13.22 8.25
N VAL A 150 -1.20 -14.37 8.53
CA VAL A 150 -0.41 -14.62 9.73
C VAL A 150 1.01 -14.98 9.32
N PHE A 151 2.01 -14.28 9.86
CA PHE A 151 3.42 -14.58 9.63
C PHE A 151 4.24 -14.33 10.90
N ASP A 152 5.38 -15.01 11.01
CA ASP A 152 6.34 -14.79 12.09
C ASP A 152 7.54 -13.99 11.58
N LEU A 153 7.99 -13.04 12.41
CA LEU A 153 9.19 -12.23 12.20
C LEU A 153 10.30 -12.67 13.16
N ALA A 154 11.50 -12.94 12.64
CA ALA A 154 12.66 -13.27 13.47
C ALA A 154 13.17 -12.08 14.31
N HIS A 155 13.01 -10.85 13.79
CA HIS A 155 13.51 -9.62 14.40
C HIS A 155 12.46 -8.51 14.34
N GLY A 156 12.64 -7.48 15.18
CA GLY A 156 11.89 -6.24 15.05
C GLY A 156 12.14 -5.61 13.67
N ALA A 157 11.08 -5.12 13.04
CA ALA A 157 11.10 -4.70 11.66
C ALA A 157 10.16 -3.51 11.40
N THR A 158 10.32 -2.88 10.24
CA THR A 158 9.31 -1.97 9.70
C THR A 158 8.46 -2.73 8.70
N GLY A 159 7.17 -2.86 8.99
CA GLY A 159 6.21 -3.47 8.09
C GLY A 159 5.46 -2.44 7.28
N TYR A 160 5.18 -2.78 6.03
CA TYR A 160 4.40 -2.00 5.10
C TYR A 160 3.31 -2.85 4.49
N VAL A 161 2.13 -2.27 4.34
CA VAL A 161 1.05 -2.86 3.53
C VAL A 161 0.70 -1.89 2.42
N ALA A 162 0.59 -2.37 1.19
CA ALA A 162 0.29 -1.55 0.04
C ALA A 162 -1.05 -1.97 -0.56
N PHE A 163 -2.02 -1.06 -0.52
CA PHE A 163 -3.41 -1.28 -0.91
C PHE A 163 -3.72 -0.66 -2.26
N ASP A 164 -4.66 -1.25 -2.99
CA ASP A 164 -5.19 -0.66 -4.22
C ASP A 164 -5.70 0.77 -3.95
N ARG A 165 -5.27 1.72 -4.78
CA ARG A 165 -5.68 3.13 -4.65
C ARG A 165 -7.19 3.32 -4.72
N ARG A 166 -7.90 2.40 -5.38
CA ARG A 166 -9.36 2.48 -5.55
C ARG A 166 -10.11 2.37 -4.24
N GLY A 167 -9.52 1.74 -3.22
CA GLY A 167 -10.11 1.68 -1.89
C GLY A 167 -9.97 2.91 -1.03
N ALA A 168 -9.25 3.93 -1.52
CA ALA A 168 -9.00 5.13 -0.75
C ALA A 168 -10.32 5.85 -0.35
N PRO A 169 -10.35 6.56 0.79
CA PRO A 169 -11.52 7.32 1.23
C PRO A 169 -12.02 8.32 0.19
N GLU A 170 -11.12 8.86 -0.61
CA GLU A 170 -11.42 9.78 -1.71
C GLU A 170 -12.01 9.11 -2.97
N MET A 171 -12.08 7.77 -3.01
CA MET A 171 -12.63 7.00 -4.13
C MET A 171 -13.74 6.04 -3.62
N ASP A 172 -13.50 4.73 -3.53
CA ASP A 172 -14.55 3.77 -3.18
C ASP A 172 -14.66 3.51 -1.66
N ASN A 173 -13.80 4.12 -0.83
CA ASN A 173 -13.82 4.09 0.63
C ASN A 173 -14.02 2.70 1.26
N TRP A 174 -13.27 1.70 0.78
CA TRP A 174 -13.35 0.33 1.30
C TRP A 174 -12.10 -0.13 2.06
N TRP A 175 -11.05 0.70 2.17
CA TRP A 175 -9.89 0.34 2.96
C TRP A 175 -10.29 -0.08 4.38
N PRO A 176 -9.78 -1.22 4.85
CA PRO A 176 -10.32 -1.84 6.04
C PRO A 176 -9.91 -1.07 7.30
N ALA A 177 -10.85 -0.97 8.25
CA ALA A 177 -10.64 -0.25 9.52
C ALA A 177 -9.45 -0.79 10.34
N TRP A 178 -9.07 -2.06 10.14
CA TRP A 178 -7.94 -2.67 10.82
C TRP A 178 -6.62 -1.94 10.55
N LEU A 179 -6.46 -1.24 9.41
CA LEU A 179 -5.27 -0.43 9.14
C LEU A 179 -5.02 0.55 10.30
N ASN A 180 -6.03 1.36 10.61
CA ASN A 180 -5.94 2.36 11.66
C ASN A 180 -5.96 1.73 13.05
N GLN A 181 -6.83 0.73 13.27
CA GLN A 181 -6.96 0.04 14.58
C GLN A 181 -5.66 -0.68 14.97
N GLN A 182 -4.94 -1.24 14.00
CA GLN A 182 -3.64 -1.86 14.24
C GLN A 182 -2.48 -0.86 14.22
N GLY A 183 -2.74 0.43 13.98
CA GLY A 183 -1.74 1.50 14.09
C GLY A 183 -0.95 1.79 12.82
N PHE A 184 -1.31 1.23 11.67
CA PHE A 184 -0.73 1.63 10.39
C PHE A 184 -0.98 3.11 10.11
N LYS A 185 -0.03 3.74 9.42
CA LYS A 185 -0.10 5.15 8.99
C LYS A 185 0.07 5.22 7.48
N ARG A 186 -0.84 5.92 6.79
CA ARG A 186 -0.70 6.21 5.35
C ARG A 186 0.57 7.02 5.14
N THR A 187 1.30 6.70 4.08
CA THR A 187 2.51 7.41 3.66
C THR A 187 2.25 8.09 2.31
N ASP A 188 3.17 8.96 1.89
CA ASP A 188 3.16 9.54 0.53
C ASP A 188 3.74 8.58 -0.52
N MET A 189 4.20 7.40 -0.10
CA MET A 189 4.77 6.40 -1.00
C MET A 189 3.70 5.67 -1.79
N THR A 190 4.02 5.39 -3.06
CA THR A 190 3.23 4.54 -3.93
C THR A 190 4.11 3.49 -4.61
N ILE A 191 3.54 2.32 -4.89
CA ILE A 191 4.19 1.25 -5.66
C ILE A 191 3.48 1.19 -7.01
N LYS A 192 4.20 1.46 -8.10
CA LYS A 192 3.64 1.34 -9.44
C LYS A 192 3.75 -0.09 -9.92
N THR A 193 2.75 -0.55 -10.65
CA THR A 193 2.70 -1.91 -11.21
C THR A 193 2.58 -1.84 -12.73
N THR A 194 2.78 -2.98 -13.39
CA THR A 194 2.52 -3.10 -14.84
C THR A 194 1.04 -3.23 -15.16
N ASP A 195 0.17 -3.33 -14.14
CA ASP A 195 -1.28 -3.32 -14.31
C ASP A 195 -1.75 -1.87 -14.50
N LYS A 196 -2.15 -1.54 -15.72
CA LYS A 196 -2.58 -0.18 -16.08
C LYS A 196 -3.91 0.19 -15.44
N ASP A 197 -4.77 -0.78 -15.15
CA ASP A 197 -6.11 -0.54 -14.60
C ASP A 197 -6.03 -0.23 -13.09
N GLN A 198 -5.10 -0.89 -12.40
CA GLN A 198 -4.77 -0.58 -11.00
C GLN A 198 -3.99 0.75 -10.88
N GLY A 199 -2.98 0.94 -11.74
CA GLY A 199 -2.09 2.09 -11.74
C GLY A 199 -1.02 2.04 -10.64
N TYR A 200 -1.43 2.07 -9.37
CA TYR A 200 -0.51 1.99 -8.22
C TYR A 200 -1.18 1.52 -6.93
N LEU A 201 -0.34 1.06 -6.00
CA LEU A 201 -0.71 0.75 -4.62
C LEU A 201 -0.27 1.89 -3.69
N VAL A 202 -1.12 2.26 -2.73
CA VAL A 202 -0.84 3.24 -1.68
C VAL A 202 -0.25 2.53 -0.48
N VAL A 203 0.88 3.04 0.03
CA VAL A 203 1.64 2.38 1.10
C VAL A 203 1.26 2.92 2.47
N PHE A 204 1.07 2.00 3.41
CA PHE A 204 0.94 2.25 4.83
C PHE A 204 2.10 1.61 5.58
N THR A 205 2.52 2.19 6.70
CA THR A 205 3.65 1.71 7.50
C THR A 205 3.33 1.53 8.97
N LYS A 206 4.03 0.60 9.62
CA LYS A 206 3.99 0.33 11.06
C LYS A 206 5.30 -0.31 11.54
N LYS A 207 5.79 0.08 12.72
CA LYS A 207 6.85 -0.65 13.43
C LYS A 207 6.29 -1.93 14.06
N MET A 208 6.99 -3.05 13.86
CA MET A 208 6.59 -4.37 14.32
C MET A 208 7.67 -4.97 15.21
N SER A 209 7.26 -5.57 16.32
CA SER A 209 8.15 -6.38 17.15
C SER A 209 8.43 -7.73 16.48
N ALA A 210 9.51 -8.39 16.90
CA ALA A 210 9.73 -9.80 16.57
C ALA A 210 8.56 -10.66 17.08
N GLY A 211 8.34 -11.80 16.42
CA GLY A 211 7.27 -12.74 16.74
C GLY A 211 6.11 -12.70 15.74
N ARG A 212 4.94 -13.15 16.19
CA ARG A 212 3.77 -13.35 15.33
C ARG A 212 3.08 -12.04 15.00
N VAL A 213 2.80 -11.84 13.71
CA VAL A 213 2.03 -10.73 13.17
C VAL A 213 0.78 -11.27 12.48
N THR A 214 -0.35 -10.60 12.73
CA THR A 214 -1.66 -10.93 12.14
C THR A 214 -2.24 -9.70 11.45
N LEU A 215 -2.57 -9.84 10.17
CA LEU A 215 -3.19 -8.79 9.35
C LEU A 215 -4.57 -9.26 8.86
N GLY A 216 -5.50 -8.31 8.84
CA GLY A 216 -6.88 -8.57 8.44
C GLY A 216 -7.05 -8.78 6.94
N PRO A 217 -8.27 -9.13 6.52
CA PRO A 217 -8.59 -9.34 5.12
C PRO A 217 -8.72 -8.00 4.36
N ASN A 218 -8.74 -8.06 3.03
CA ASN A 218 -8.66 -6.87 2.17
C ASN A 218 -9.99 -6.09 2.04
N ALA A 219 -11.12 -6.80 2.01
CA ALA A 219 -12.48 -6.24 1.98
C ALA A 219 -12.81 -5.31 0.79
N ALA A 220 -12.19 -5.50 -0.38
CA ALA A 220 -12.54 -4.71 -1.57
C ALA A 220 -14.01 -4.91 -1.98
N THR A 221 -14.66 -3.81 -2.35
CA THR A 221 -16.07 -3.78 -2.76
C THR A 221 -16.26 -3.87 -4.28
N THR A 222 -15.19 -3.68 -5.06
CA THR A 222 -15.25 -3.65 -6.54
C THR A 222 -14.51 -4.82 -7.19
N GLU A 223 -15.01 -5.26 -8.35
CA GLU A 223 -14.44 -6.41 -9.08
C GLU A 223 -13.09 -6.13 -9.73
N SER A 224 -12.85 -4.88 -10.10
CA SER A 224 -11.61 -4.46 -10.75
C SER A 224 -10.46 -4.25 -9.76
N SER A 225 -10.77 -4.11 -8.46
CA SER A 225 -9.77 -3.95 -7.39
C SER A 225 -8.85 -5.17 -7.27
N THR A 226 -7.79 -5.03 -6.48
CA THR A 226 -6.91 -6.14 -6.11
C THR A 226 -6.73 -6.22 -4.59
N SER A 227 -6.11 -7.31 -4.13
CA SER A 227 -5.74 -7.47 -2.71
C SER A 227 -4.47 -6.68 -2.38
N TYR A 228 -4.23 -6.43 -1.10
CA TYR A 228 -2.98 -5.80 -0.66
C TYR A 228 -1.77 -6.74 -0.82
N ILE A 229 -0.58 -6.14 -0.76
CA ILE A 229 0.71 -6.84 -0.61
C ILE A 229 1.40 -6.35 0.65
N THR A 230 2.31 -7.14 1.21
CA THR A 230 3.04 -6.79 2.44
C THR A 230 4.54 -6.78 2.18
N LEU A 231 5.23 -5.74 2.65
CA LEU A 231 6.69 -5.60 2.55
C LEU A 231 7.30 -5.42 3.93
N ILE A 232 8.45 -6.04 4.19
CA ILE A 232 9.16 -5.96 5.46
C ILE A 232 10.59 -5.46 5.20
N THR A 233 11.00 -4.43 5.96
CA THR A 233 12.38 -3.93 5.98
C THR A 233 12.95 -3.99 7.38
N ALA A 234 14.25 -3.78 7.51
CA ALA A 234 14.89 -3.58 8.81
C ALA A 234 14.18 -2.49 9.65
N GLY A 235 14.18 -2.71 10.96
CA GLY A 235 13.60 -1.82 11.98
C GLY A 235 14.40 -0.56 12.22
#